data_AF-A0A4R4E197-F1
#
_entry.id   AF-A0A4R4E197-F1
#
_cell.length_a   1.000
_cell.length_b   1.000
_cell.length_c   1.000
_cell.angle_alpha   90.00
_cell.angle_beta   90.00
_cell.angle_gamma   90.00
#
_symmetry.space_group_name_H-M   'P 1'
#
loop_
_entity.id
_entity.type
_entity.pdbx_description
1 polymer ?
#
loop_
_entity_poly.entity_id
_entity_poly.type
_entity_poly.pdbx_seq_one_letter_code
_entity_poly.pdbx_strand_id
1 'polypeptide(L)'
;DCLAVQTFVGAEGQLSSLKNLSDMVNLGSRYSIPTMGVIAVGKEMERTDRFFKLATRIVAELGANIIKSYYCDNFEEVVAACPVPIVVAGGKKLLENEAMTLAYKAISGGAKGLDMGRNIFQSQHPMEMARSIGKIVHEGFTDKEAFEFYNDLIH
;
A
#
# COMPACT_ATOMS: atom_id res chain seq x y z
N ASP A 1 -1.84 7.02 15.78
CA ASP A 1 -1.94 5.59 15.44
C ASP A 1 -0.61 4.96 15.05
N CYS A 2 0.22 5.51 14.15
CA CYS A 2 1.56 4.97 13.82
C CYS A 2 2.57 6.04 13.36
N LEU A 3 3.86 5.71 13.33
CA LEU A 3 4.93 6.47 12.65
C LEU A 3 5.12 5.92 11.23
N ALA A 4 5.38 6.75 10.21
CA ALA A 4 5.63 6.27 8.85
C ALA A 4 7.00 6.70 8.34
N VAL A 5 7.79 5.76 7.81
CA VAL A 5 9.16 6.01 7.33
C VAL A 5 9.35 5.48 5.92
N GLN A 6 9.84 6.31 5.01
CA GLN A 6 10.23 5.88 3.67
C GLN A 6 11.57 5.16 3.68
N THR A 7 11.63 4.07 2.92
CA THR A 7 12.83 3.22 2.74
C THR A 7 13.17 3.11 1.26
N PHE A 8 14.44 3.27 0.93
CA PHE A 8 14.95 3.29 -0.45
C PHE A 8 15.80 2.05 -0.76
N VAL A 9 15.23 0.85 -0.54
CA VAL A 9 15.93 -0.41 -0.84
C VAL A 9 16.31 -0.45 -2.32
N GLY A 10 17.57 -0.75 -2.62
CA GLY A 10 18.13 -0.81 -3.97
C GLY A 10 18.45 0.56 -4.61
N ALA A 11 18.29 1.67 -3.89
CA ALA A 11 18.51 3.02 -4.42
C ALA A 11 19.46 3.86 -3.56
N GLU A 12 19.83 5.03 -4.07
CA GLU A 12 20.56 6.04 -3.30
C GLU A 12 19.79 6.39 -2.01
N GLY A 13 20.52 6.49 -0.89
CA GLY A 13 19.91 6.69 0.42
C GLY A 13 19.36 5.43 1.09
N GLN A 14 19.64 4.23 0.57
CA GLN A 14 19.28 2.97 1.25
C GLN A 14 19.77 2.94 2.70
N LEU A 15 21.06 3.15 2.93
CA LEU A 15 21.65 3.02 4.27
C LEU A 15 21.00 3.98 5.28
N SER A 16 20.90 5.26 4.91
CA SER A 16 20.30 6.29 5.78
C SER A 16 18.82 6.03 6.03
N SER A 17 18.06 5.59 5.02
CA SER A 17 16.63 5.31 5.18
C SER A 17 16.33 4.07 6.02
N LEU A 18 17.12 3.00 5.89
CA LEU A 18 17.00 1.83 6.76
C LEU A 18 17.43 2.15 8.20
N LYS A 19 18.43 3.01 8.38
CA LYS A 19 18.78 3.52 9.71
C LYS A 19 17.62 4.33 10.31
N ASN A 20 17.02 5.24 9.55
CA ASN A 20 15.88 6.02 10.01
C ASN A 20 14.71 5.12 10.42
N LEU A 21 14.44 4.06 9.65
CA LEU A 21 13.43 3.07 10.03
C LEU A 21 13.76 2.44 11.39
N SER A 22 14.98 1.94 11.57
CA SER A 22 15.41 1.32 12.83
C SER A 22 15.31 2.29 14.02
N ASP A 23 15.74 3.54 13.84
CA ASP A 23 15.64 4.58 14.87
C ASP A 23 14.17 4.83 15.24
N MET A 24 13.25 4.89 14.26
CA MET A 24 11.82 5.10 14.49
C MET A 24 11.12 3.87 15.06
N VAL A 25 11.53 2.65 14.72
CA VAL A 25 11.04 1.41 15.36
C VAL A 25 11.41 1.42 16.84
N ASN A 26 12.65 1.77 17.17
CA ASN A 26 13.10 1.87 18.56
C ASN A 26 12.36 2.96 19.32
N LEU A 27 12.15 4.12 18.70
CA LEU A 27 11.39 5.22 19.30
C LEU A 27 9.93 4.84 19.51
N GLY A 28 9.27 4.31 18.47
CA GLY A 28 7.87 3.88 18.51
C GLY A 28 7.64 2.81 19.58
N SER A 29 8.51 1.80 19.65
CA SER A 29 8.43 0.74 20.66
C SER A 29 8.47 1.26 22.10
N ARG A 30 9.29 2.28 22.39
CA ARG A 30 9.35 2.89 23.73
C ARG A 30 8.03 3.53 24.16
N TYR A 31 7.27 4.03 23.20
CA TYR A 31 6.00 4.73 23.44
C TYR A 31 4.77 3.90 23.02
N SER A 32 4.95 2.62 22.68
CA SER A 32 3.89 1.75 22.15
C SER A 32 3.18 2.32 20.91
N ILE A 33 3.92 3.03 20.06
CA ILE A 33 3.45 3.54 18.77
C ILE A 33 4.02 2.65 17.66
N PRO A 34 3.21 1.97 16.86
CA PRO A 34 3.69 1.13 15.77
C PRO A 34 4.37 1.96 14.68
N THR A 35 5.25 1.32 13.92
CA THR A 35 5.96 1.94 12.78
C THR A 35 5.59 1.25 11.48
N MET A 36 5.17 2.05 10.49
CA MET A 36 4.94 1.64 9.12
C MET A 36 6.18 1.94 8.26
N GLY A 37 6.73 0.90 7.64
CA GLY A 37 7.77 1.02 6.64
C GLY A 37 7.17 1.20 5.25
N VAL A 38 7.55 2.27 4.55
CA VAL A 38 7.07 2.58 3.20
C VAL A 38 8.15 2.22 2.19
N ILE A 39 7.85 1.29 1.30
CA ILE A 39 8.75 0.92 0.21
C ILE A 39 8.69 2.00 -0.87
N ALA A 40 9.72 2.85 -0.92
CA ALA A 40 9.82 3.90 -1.91
C ALA A 40 10.52 3.35 -3.16
N VAL A 41 9.93 3.63 -4.32
CA VAL A 41 10.47 3.25 -5.62
C VAL A 41 10.81 4.50 -6.44
N GLY A 42 12.06 4.60 -6.88
CA GLY A 42 12.53 5.62 -7.80
C GLY A 42 11.90 5.47 -9.19
N LYS A 43 12.05 6.50 -10.03
CA LYS A 43 11.48 6.50 -11.39
C LYS A 43 12.05 5.40 -12.29
N GLU A 44 13.32 5.06 -12.11
CA GLU A 44 14.04 4.10 -12.95
C GLU A 44 14.14 2.70 -12.35
N MET A 45 13.55 2.46 -11.17
CA MET A 45 13.56 1.12 -10.57
C MET A 45 12.44 0.26 -11.13
N GLU A 46 12.82 -0.94 -11.56
CA GLU A 46 11.86 -1.98 -11.94
C GLU A 46 11.04 -2.42 -10.72
N ARG A 47 9.73 -2.56 -10.93
CA ARG A 47 8.74 -2.90 -9.89
C ARG A 47 8.33 -4.36 -10.01
N THR A 48 9.29 -5.25 -9.84
CA THR A 48 9.08 -6.70 -9.93
C THR A 48 8.63 -7.29 -8.60
N ASP A 49 7.95 -8.44 -8.65
CA ASP A 49 7.61 -9.24 -7.48
C ASP A 49 8.86 -9.63 -6.68
N ARG A 50 9.96 -9.98 -7.38
CA ARG A 50 11.25 -10.28 -6.75
C ARG A 50 11.78 -9.10 -5.93
N PHE A 51 11.71 -7.88 -6.48
CA PHE A 51 12.12 -6.68 -5.75
C PHE A 51 11.25 -6.47 -4.50
N PHE A 52 9.93 -6.56 -4.64
CA PHE A 52 9.05 -6.33 -3.51
C PHE A 52 9.18 -7.41 -2.43
N LYS A 53 9.35 -8.69 -2.78
CA LYS A 53 9.65 -9.76 -1.81
C LYS A 53 10.89 -9.43 -0.96
N LEU A 54 11.95 -8.93 -1.59
CA LEU A 54 13.17 -8.52 -0.88
C LEU A 54 12.92 -7.29 0.01
N ALA A 55 12.35 -6.23 -0.56
CA ALA A 55 12.20 -4.95 0.12
C ALA A 55 11.22 -5.04 1.31
N THR A 56 10.05 -5.65 1.11
CA THR A 56 9.05 -5.80 2.18
C THR A 56 9.58 -6.69 3.31
N ARG A 57 10.32 -7.76 2.99
CA ARG A 57 10.92 -8.65 4.00
C ARG A 57 12.00 -7.94 4.81
N ILE A 58 12.93 -7.22 4.18
CA ILE A 58 13.98 -6.46 4.89
C ILE A 58 13.34 -5.49 5.88
N VAL A 59 12.36 -4.71 5.43
CA VAL A 59 11.72 -3.66 6.23
C VAL A 59 10.93 -4.26 7.39
N ALA A 60 10.24 -5.38 7.19
CA ALA A 60 9.56 -6.10 8.25
C ALA A 60 10.53 -6.69 9.29
N GLU A 61 11.64 -7.30 8.86
CA GLU A 61 12.67 -7.88 9.75
C GLU A 61 13.44 -6.81 10.54
N LEU A 62 13.48 -5.56 10.06
CA LEU A 62 13.98 -4.42 10.82
C LEU A 62 13.00 -3.92 11.90
N GLY A 63 11.82 -4.53 12.01
CA GLY A 63 10.84 -4.29 13.07
C GLY A 63 9.68 -3.37 12.70
N ALA A 64 9.45 -3.10 11.40
CA ALA A 64 8.23 -2.43 10.98
C ALA A 64 7.00 -3.30 11.27
N ASN A 65 5.95 -2.70 11.82
CA ASN A 65 4.69 -3.38 12.16
C ASN A 65 3.71 -3.44 10.98
N ILE A 66 3.86 -2.52 10.01
CA ILE A 66 3.02 -2.41 8.82
C ILE A 66 3.95 -2.10 7.65
N ILE A 67 3.66 -2.66 6.48
CA ILE A 67 4.37 -2.33 5.25
C ILE A 67 3.42 -1.63 4.29
N LYS A 68 3.83 -0.46 3.79
CA LYS A 68 3.20 0.17 2.63
C LYS A 68 4.02 -0.13 1.40
N SER A 69 3.41 -0.79 0.41
CA SER A 69 4.06 -1.14 -0.85
C SER A 69 3.17 -0.80 -2.05
N TYR A 70 3.55 -1.22 -3.25
CA TYR A 70 2.75 -1.13 -4.46
C TYR A 70 2.28 -2.53 -4.89
N TYR A 71 1.18 -2.57 -5.64
CA TYR A 71 0.75 -3.80 -6.31
C TYR A 71 1.72 -4.15 -7.44
N CYS A 72 1.92 -5.45 -7.67
CA CYS A 72 2.74 -6.00 -8.77
C CYS A 72 2.13 -7.33 -9.24
N ASP A 73 2.74 -7.95 -10.24
CA ASP A 73 2.40 -9.33 -10.61
C ASP A 73 2.82 -10.29 -9.48
N ASN A 74 2.14 -11.43 -9.33
CA ASN A 74 2.34 -12.42 -8.27
C ASN A 74 2.36 -11.80 -6.84
N PHE A 75 1.54 -10.78 -6.62
CA PHE A 75 1.52 -10.01 -5.37
C PHE A 75 1.21 -10.87 -4.14
N GLU A 76 0.41 -11.91 -4.30
CA GLU A 76 0.12 -12.91 -3.28
C GLU A 76 1.38 -13.58 -2.71
N GLU A 77 2.42 -13.76 -3.52
CA GLU A 77 3.70 -14.28 -3.05
C GLU A 77 4.49 -13.23 -2.24
N VAL A 78 4.35 -11.94 -2.59
CA VAL A 78 4.91 -10.84 -1.79
C VAL A 78 4.23 -10.78 -0.43
N VAL A 79 2.90 -10.93 -0.40
CA VAL A 79 2.11 -10.97 0.83
C VAL A 79 2.49 -12.17 1.68
N ALA A 80 2.57 -13.37 1.09
CA ALA A 80 2.95 -14.58 1.80
C ALA A 80 4.37 -14.52 2.39
N ALA A 81 5.30 -13.82 1.73
CA ALA A 81 6.67 -13.67 2.20
C ALA A 81 6.86 -12.61 3.30
N CYS A 82 5.88 -11.72 3.52
CA CYS A 82 5.96 -10.64 4.49
C CYS A 82 5.27 -11.03 5.81
N PRO A 83 5.97 -11.00 6.96
CA PRO A 83 5.41 -11.48 8.22
C PRO A 83 4.42 -10.51 8.89
N VAL A 84 4.21 -9.32 8.31
CA VAL A 84 3.35 -8.27 8.86
C VAL A 84 2.37 -7.74 7.79
N PRO A 85 1.27 -7.08 8.17
CA PRO A 85 0.28 -6.56 7.22
C PRO A 85 0.88 -5.65 6.14
N ILE A 86 0.51 -5.91 4.88
CA ILE A 86 0.80 -5.02 3.76
C ILE A 86 -0.44 -4.20 3.41
N VAL A 87 -0.26 -2.88 3.27
CA VAL A 87 -1.22 -1.96 2.64
C VAL A 87 -0.67 -1.50 1.29
N VAL A 88 -1.55 -1.42 0.28
CA VAL A 88 -1.14 -1.09 -1.08
C VAL A 88 -1.40 0.38 -1.40
N ALA A 89 -0.37 1.07 -1.90
CA ALA A 89 -0.47 2.44 -2.36
C ALA A 89 -1.24 2.54 -3.68
N GLY A 90 -2.06 3.59 -3.83
CA GLY A 90 -2.84 3.81 -5.06
C GLY A 90 -2.01 4.15 -6.31
N GLY A 91 -0.76 4.59 -6.16
CA GLY A 91 0.08 4.97 -7.31
C GLY A 91 -0.36 6.29 -7.96
N LYS A 92 -0.14 6.39 -9.28
CA LYS A 92 -0.58 7.55 -10.10
C LYS A 92 -2.11 7.55 -10.24
N LYS A 93 -2.71 8.68 -10.62
CA LYS A 93 -4.14 8.72 -10.95
C LYS A 93 -4.41 7.75 -12.11
N LEU A 94 -5.38 6.88 -11.90
CA LEU A 94 -5.96 5.98 -12.89
C LEU A 94 -7.39 6.44 -13.20
N LEU A 95 -8.04 5.81 -14.17
CA LEU A 95 -9.50 5.88 -14.28
C LEU A 95 -10.15 5.24 -13.04
N GLU A 96 -11.34 5.69 -12.67
CA GLU A 96 -12.05 5.22 -11.47
C GLU A 96 -12.25 3.70 -11.48
N ASN A 97 -12.70 3.14 -12.60
CA ASN A 97 -12.85 1.70 -12.78
C ASN A 97 -11.51 0.94 -12.63
N GLU A 98 -10.42 1.46 -13.21
CA GLU A 98 -9.09 0.85 -13.08
C GLU A 98 -8.57 0.90 -11.64
N ALA A 99 -8.87 1.98 -10.91
CA ALA A 99 -8.56 2.07 -9.49
C ALA A 99 -9.37 1.09 -8.63
N MET A 100 -10.65 0.82 -8.97
CA MET A 100 -11.43 -0.25 -8.35
C MET A 100 -10.84 -1.63 -8.64
N THR A 101 -10.41 -1.91 -9.88
CA THR A 101 -9.74 -3.17 -10.23
C THR A 101 -8.43 -3.34 -9.47
N LEU A 102 -7.62 -2.27 -9.32
CA LEU A 102 -6.41 -2.30 -8.49
C LEU A 102 -6.75 -2.64 -7.03
N ALA A 103 -7.75 -1.97 -6.46
CA ALA A 103 -8.20 -2.19 -5.09
C ALA A 103 -8.65 -3.65 -4.87
N TYR A 104 -9.52 -4.14 -5.74
CA TYR A 104 -10.04 -5.51 -5.66
C TYR A 104 -8.93 -6.55 -5.77
N LYS A 105 -8.02 -6.40 -6.74
CA LYS A 105 -6.89 -7.31 -6.92
C LYS A 105 -5.94 -7.30 -5.73
N ALA A 106 -5.63 -6.12 -5.18
CA ALA A 106 -4.77 -6.01 -4.00
C ALA A 106 -5.38 -6.70 -2.77
N ILE A 107 -6.65 -6.45 -2.48
CA ILE A 107 -7.37 -7.06 -1.35
C ILE A 107 -7.51 -8.59 -1.56
N SER A 108 -7.91 -9.01 -2.76
CA SER A 108 -8.01 -10.44 -3.11
C SER A 108 -6.66 -11.16 -3.04
N GLY A 109 -5.57 -10.46 -3.36
CA GLY A 109 -4.19 -10.95 -3.23
C GLY A 109 -3.66 -10.97 -1.79
N GLY A 110 -4.48 -10.60 -0.80
CA GLY A 110 -4.16 -10.72 0.63
C GLY A 110 -3.66 -9.45 1.30
N ALA A 111 -3.66 -8.29 0.62
CA ALA A 111 -3.41 -7.02 1.27
C ALA A 111 -4.42 -6.79 2.41
N LYS A 112 -3.99 -6.12 3.47
CA LYS A 112 -4.82 -5.77 4.63
C LYS A 112 -5.41 -4.37 4.57
N GLY A 113 -5.26 -3.70 3.43
CA GLY A 113 -5.83 -2.38 3.19
C GLY A 113 -5.18 -1.66 2.01
N LEU A 114 -5.63 -0.42 1.82
CA LEU A 114 -5.18 0.48 0.76
C LEU A 114 -4.80 1.83 1.36
N ASP A 115 -3.75 2.44 0.82
CA ASP A 115 -3.34 3.82 1.12
C ASP A 115 -3.40 4.63 -0.19
N MET A 116 -4.61 5.03 -0.54
CA MET A 116 -4.91 5.75 -1.79
C MET A 116 -4.97 7.26 -1.57
N GLY A 117 -4.00 7.96 -2.14
CA GLY A 117 -4.06 9.42 -2.28
C GLY A 117 -4.73 9.83 -3.58
N ARG A 118 -3.93 9.94 -4.64
CA ARG A 118 -4.33 10.54 -5.93
C ARG A 118 -5.61 9.95 -6.54
N ASN A 119 -5.82 8.65 -6.45
CA ASN A 119 -7.03 8.02 -7.00
C ASN A 119 -8.31 8.46 -6.28
N ILE A 120 -8.23 8.95 -5.05
CA ILE A 120 -9.36 9.52 -4.32
C ILE A 120 -9.44 11.02 -4.61
N PHE A 121 -8.45 11.81 -4.18
CA PHE A 121 -8.58 13.28 -4.16
C PHE A 121 -8.47 13.95 -5.54
N GLN A 122 -8.00 13.24 -6.58
CA GLN A 122 -8.01 13.73 -7.96
C GLN A 122 -9.17 13.16 -8.79
N SER A 123 -10.07 12.39 -8.19
CA SER A 123 -11.35 12.08 -8.82
C SER A 123 -12.24 13.32 -8.83
N GLN A 124 -13.15 13.41 -9.81
CA GLN A 124 -14.19 14.44 -9.82
C GLN A 124 -15.21 14.24 -8.69
N HIS A 125 -15.31 13.01 -8.17
CA HIS A 125 -16.26 12.60 -7.12
C HIS A 125 -15.51 11.88 -5.99
N PRO A 126 -14.67 12.60 -5.21
CA PRO A 126 -13.73 12.00 -4.26
C PRO A 126 -14.43 11.26 -3.10
N MET A 127 -15.60 11.71 -2.67
CA MET A 127 -16.35 11.07 -1.57
C MET A 127 -16.95 9.74 -2.02
N GLU A 128 -17.52 9.73 -3.21
CA GLU A 128 -18.11 8.57 -3.87
C GLU A 128 -17.03 7.53 -4.19
N MET A 129 -15.88 8.00 -4.68
CA MET A 129 -14.70 7.16 -4.89
C MET A 129 -14.22 6.50 -3.59
N ALA A 130 -14.10 7.27 -2.51
CA ALA A 130 -13.68 6.73 -1.20
C ALA A 130 -14.67 5.70 -0.65
N ARG A 131 -15.98 5.97 -0.75
CA ARG A 131 -17.03 5.04 -0.32
C ARG A 131 -16.99 3.73 -1.10
N SER A 132 -16.82 3.82 -2.42
CA SER A 132 -16.79 2.67 -3.32
C SER A 132 -15.56 1.80 -3.11
N ILE A 133 -14.38 2.40 -2.91
CA ILE A 133 -13.18 1.67 -2.47
C ILE A 133 -13.40 1.03 -1.09
N GLY A 134 -14.08 1.73 -0.17
CA GLY A 134 -14.46 1.20 1.13
C GLY A 134 -15.30 -0.08 1.05
N LYS A 135 -16.22 -0.17 0.09
CA LYS A 135 -17.02 -1.39 -0.16
C LYS A 135 -16.15 -2.59 -0.52
N ILE A 136 -15.12 -2.40 -1.34
CA ILE A 136 -14.16 -3.47 -1.68
C ILE A 136 -13.40 -3.91 -0.43
N VAL A 137 -12.85 -2.95 0.33
CA VAL A 137 -11.95 -3.23 1.45
C VAL A 137 -12.68 -3.87 2.63
N HIS A 138 -13.91 -3.44 2.91
CA HIS A 138 -14.61 -3.78 4.16
C HIS A 138 -15.84 -4.66 3.98
N GLU A 139 -16.45 -4.68 2.79
CA GLU A 139 -17.74 -5.34 2.55
C GLU A 139 -17.66 -6.44 1.47
N GLY A 140 -16.46 -6.71 0.94
CA GLY A 140 -16.22 -7.83 0.03
C GLY A 140 -16.74 -7.63 -1.39
N PHE A 141 -16.97 -6.38 -1.80
CA PHE A 141 -17.39 -6.07 -3.18
C PHE A 141 -16.30 -6.45 -4.19
N THR A 142 -16.74 -6.92 -5.36
CA THR A 142 -15.92 -6.99 -6.57
C THR A 142 -15.64 -5.59 -7.13
N ASP A 143 -14.68 -5.49 -8.05
CA ASP A 143 -14.39 -4.23 -8.74
C ASP A 143 -15.58 -3.71 -9.56
N LYS A 144 -16.36 -4.62 -10.17
CA LYS A 144 -17.56 -4.28 -10.94
C LYS A 144 -18.68 -3.74 -10.05
N GLU A 145 -19.01 -4.42 -8.96
CA GLU A 145 -20.05 -3.98 -8.02
C GLU A 145 -19.69 -2.61 -7.40
N ALA A 146 -18.41 -2.41 -7.06
CA ALA A 146 -17.94 -1.14 -6.53
C ALA A 146 -18.01 -0.01 -7.57
N PHE A 147 -17.75 -0.30 -8.84
CA PHE A 147 -17.87 0.69 -9.91
C PHE A 147 -19.33 1.01 -10.26
N GLU A 148 -20.22 0.02 -10.24
CA GLU A 148 -21.67 0.24 -10.35
C GLU A 148 -22.16 1.13 -9.21
N PHE A 149 -21.80 0.80 -7.97
CA PHE A 149 -22.12 1.61 -6.79
C PHE A 149 -21.57 3.05 -6.90
N TYR A 150 -20.36 3.22 -7.44
CA TYR A 150 -19.82 4.55 -7.71
C TYR A 150 -20.70 5.34 -8.69
N ASN A 151 -21.12 4.72 -9.81
CA ASN A 151 -21.96 5.37 -10.81
C ASN A 151 -23.34 5.75 -10.25
N ASP A 152 -23.93 4.89 -9.41
CA ASP A 152 -25.20 5.16 -8.75
C ASP A 152 -25.13 6.36 -7.78
N LEU A 153 -23.95 6.63 -7.20
CA LEU A 153 -23.75 7.75 -6.28
C LEU A 153 -23.54 9.10 -6.97
N ILE A 154 -23.07 9.10 -8.22
CA ILE A 154 -22.78 10.33 -8.99
C ILE A 154 -23.93 10.75 -9.92
N HIS A 155 -24.98 9.94 -10.00
CA HIS A 155 -26.23 10.23 -10.69
C HIS A 155 -27.27 10.82 -9.73
#